data_AF-A0A1G2KKV0-F1
#
_entry.id   AF-A0A1G2KKV0-F1
#
_cell.length_a   1.000
_cell.length_b   1.000
_cell.length_c   1.000
_cell.angle_alpha   90.00
_cell.angle_beta   90.00
_cell.angle_gamma   90.00
#
_symmetry.space_group_name_H-M   'P 1'
#
loop_
_entity.id
_entity.type
_entity.pdbx_description
1 polymer ?
#
loop_
_entity_poly.entity_id
_entity_poly.type
_entity_poly.pdbx_seq_one_letter_code
_entity_poly.pdbx_strand_id
1 'polypeptide(L)' 'MEKPRKIGIPQESVESTEYAGREAEYEPRTVVETTDGERIVIVDYLKEQGLYVVSKIDKPDVKSSLFRISPSKIKPKE' A
#
# COMPACT_ATOMS: atom_id res chain seq x y z
N MET A 1 5.51 29.73 10.22
CA MET A 1 5.91 28.40 9.70
C MET A 1 4.83 27.41 10.08
N GLU A 2 3.90 27.16 9.17
CA GLU A 2 2.76 26.28 9.39
C GLU A 2 3.21 24.80 9.30
N LYS A 3 2.96 24.04 10.38
CA LYS A 3 3.27 22.61 10.45
C LYS A 3 2.33 21.83 9.51
N PRO A 4 2.80 20.89 8.68
CA PRO A 4 1.93 20.08 7.84
C PRO A 4 1.05 19.17 8.71
N ARG A 5 -0.26 19.22 8.45
CA ARG A 5 -1.29 18.41 9.13
C ARG A 5 -1.04 16.93 8.83
N LYS A 6 -0.57 16.18 9.83
CA LYS A 6 -0.49 14.71 9.77
C LYS A 6 -1.91 14.14 9.71
N ILE A 7 -2.25 13.51 8.59
CA ILE A 7 -3.42 12.66 8.46
C ILE A 7 -3.26 11.51 9.47
N GLY A 8 -4.13 11.48 10.48
CA GLY A 8 -4.07 10.56 11.61
C GLY A 8 -4.44 9.13 11.22
N ILE A 9 -3.53 8.43 10.56
CA ILE A 9 -3.54 6.96 10.55
C ILE A 9 -2.70 6.54 11.76
N PRO A 10 -3.19 5.63 12.63
CA PRO A 10 -2.46 5.23 13.84
C PRO A 10 -1.01 4.87 13.50
N GLN A 11 -0.08 5.61 14.13
CA GLN A 11 1.35 5.30 14.16
C GLN A 11 1.57 4.17 15.16
N GLU A 12 0.94 3.01 14.97
CA GLU A 12 1.62 1.79 15.42
C GLU A 12 2.95 1.77 14.66
N SER A 13 4.05 1.53 15.37
CA SER A 13 5.42 1.54 14.85
C SER A 13 5.59 0.55 13.70
N VAL A 14 5.13 0.90 12.51
CA VAL A 14 5.45 0.17 11.27
C VAL A 14 6.88 0.55 10.97
N GLU A 15 7.80 -0.35 11.31
CA GLU A 15 9.21 -0.23 10.95
C GLU A 15 9.29 0.03 9.43
N SER A 16 10.03 1.08 9.07
CA SER A 16 10.28 1.42 7.67
C SER A 16 10.83 0.20 6.95
N THR A 17 10.24 -0.15 5.81
CA THR A 17 10.74 -1.29 5.03
C THR A 17 12.01 -0.90 4.27
N GLU A 18 12.72 -1.90 3.71
CA GLU A 18 13.84 -1.68 2.78
C GLU A 18 13.46 -0.86 1.52
N TYR A 19 12.16 -0.69 1.28
CA TYR A 19 11.61 0.10 0.18
C TYR A 19 11.35 1.55 0.58
N ALA A 20 11.58 1.96 1.83
CA ALA A 20 11.40 3.33 2.27
C ALA A 20 12.33 4.29 1.49
N GLY A 21 11.77 5.40 1.02
CA GLY A 21 12.47 6.38 0.20
C GLY A 21 12.58 6.01 -1.29
N ARG A 22 12.20 4.79 -1.70
CA ARG A 22 12.16 4.40 -3.11
C ARG A 22 10.95 5.01 -3.83
N GLU A 23 10.98 4.98 -5.16
CA GLU A 23 9.82 5.35 -5.96
C GLU A 23 8.84 4.19 -6.07
N ALA A 24 7.56 4.50 -6.26
CA ALA A 24 6.54 3.49 -6.46
C ALA A 24 6.80 2.77 -7.79
N GLU A 25 6.96 1.46 -7.73
CA GLU A 25 6.97 0.55 -8.89
C GLU A 25 5.61 0.48 -9.59
N TYR A 26 4.52 0.66 -8.84
CA TYR A 26 3.14 0.61 -9.36
C TYR A 26 2.44 1.94 -9.16
N GLU A 27 1.77 2.41 -10.22
CA GLU A 27 0.93 3.60 -10.14
C GLU A 27 -0.37 3.33 -9.36
N PRO A 28 -0.96 4.37 -8.74
CA PRO A 28 -2.30 4.28 -8.19
C PRO A 28 -3.30 3.76 -9.23
N ARG A 29 -4.29 3.00 -8.77
CA ARG A 29 -5.34 2.32 -9.55
C ARG A 29 -4.84 1.14 -10.39
N THR A 30 -3.57 0.75 -10.24
CA THR A 30 -3.06 -0.49 -10.83
C THR A 30 -3.61 -1.70 -10.07
N VAL A 31 -4.13 -2.68 -10.80
CA VAL A 31 -4.52 -3.98 -10.23
C VAL A 31 -3.32 -4.91 -10.27
N VAL A 32 -2.98 -5.48 -9.11
CA VAL A 32 -1.88 -6.43 -8.94
C VAL A 32 -2.35 -7.65 -8.17
N GLU A 33 -1.61 -8.74 -8.29
CA GLU A 33 -1.85 -9.95 -7.51
C GLU A 33 -0.80 -10.05 -6.40
N THR A 34 -1.22 -10.43 -5.19
CA THR A 34 -0.29 -10.67 -4.09
C THR A 34 0.36 -12.05 -4.23
N THR A 35 1.46 -12.27 -3.49
CA THR A 35 2.08 -13.60 -3.37
C THR A 35 1.14 -14.66 -2.81
N ASP A 36 0.06 -14.23 -2.12
CA ASP A 36 -0.99 -15.10 -1.57
C ASP A 36 -2.08 -15.46 -2.60
N GLY A 37 -2.01 -14.88 -3.82
CA GLY A 37 -3.00 -15.08 -4.87
C GLY A 37 -4.22 -14.16 -4.75
N GLU A 38 -4.17 -13.12 -3.91
CA GLU A 38 -5.25 -12.15 -3.78
C GLU A 38 -5.10 -11.02 -4.80
N ARG A 39 -6.20 -10.64 -5.46
CA ARG A 39 -6.25 -9.47 -6.34
C ARG A 39 -6.55 -8.20 -5.56
N ILE A 40 -5.62 -7.25 -5.66
CA ILE A 40 -5.69 -5.97 -4.97
C ILE A 40 -5.48 -4.83 -5.97
N VAL A 41 -6.05 -3.67 -5.66
CA VAL A 41 -5.81 -2.42 -6.38
C VAL A 41 -4.91 -1.52 -5.54
N ILE A 42 -3.85 -1.00 -6.14
CA ILE A 42 -3.00 0.02 -5.53
C ILE A 42 -3.81 1.30 -5.41
N VAL A 43 -3.88 1.87 -4.23
CA VAL A 43 -4.58 3.13 -3.95
C VAL A 43 -3.58 4.26 -3.79
N ASP A 44 -2.50 4.02 -3.05
CA ASP A 44 -1.47 5.01 -2.78
C ASP A 44 -0.13 4.33 -2.41
N TYR A 45 0.96 5.09 -2.36
CA TYR A 45 2.26 4.60 -1.93
C TYR A 45 2.87 5.52 -0.88
N LEU A 46 3.07 4.97 0.33
CA LEU A 46 3.68 5.64 1.46
C LEU A 46 5.20 5.60 1.31
N LYS A 47 5.76 6.50 0.51
CA LYS A 47 7.21 6.57 0.23
C LYS A 47 8.06 6.60 1.49
N GLU A 48 7.65 7.33 2.53
CA GLU A 48 8.40 7.40 3.79
C GLU A 48 8.51 6.05 4.52
N GLN A 49 7.58 5.13 4.27
CA GLN A 49 7.53 3.79 4.90
C GLN A 49 7.88 2.67 3.91
N GLY A 50 7.85 2.95 2.61
CA GLY A 50 8.02 1.97 1.54
C GLY A 50 6.84 1.00 1.41
N LEU A 51 5.63 1.43 1.75
CA LEU A 51 4.44 0.57 1.78
C LEU A 51 3.37 1.04 0.80
N TYR A 52 2.72 0.11 0.11
CA TYR A 52 1.53 0.42 -0.69
C TYR A 52 0.28 0.40 0.17
N VAL A 53 -0.61 1.37 -0.04
CA VAL A 53 -2.00 1.31 0.42
C VAL A 53 -2.81 0.66 -0.67
N VAL A 54 -3.54 -0.41 -0.33
CA VAL A 54 -4.23 -1.24 -1.33
C VAL A 54 -5.64 -1.59 -0.87
N SER A 55 -6.48 -1.95 -1.83
CA SER A 55 -7.85 -2.42 -1.58
C SER A 55 -8.10 -3.77 -2.26
N LYS A 56 -8.88 -4.66 -1.64
CA LYS A 56 -9.27 -5.95 -2.24
C LYS A 56 -10.38 -5.74 -3.26
N ILE A 57 -10.26 -6.40 -4.41
CA ILE A 57 -11.22 -6.27 -5.53
C ILE A 57 -12.31 -7.36 -5.44
N ASP A 58 -11.98 -8.54 -4.93
CA ASP A 58 -12.79 -9.76 -5.10
C ASP A 58 -13.94 -9.95 -4.07
N LYS A 59 -14.11 -9.05 -3.10
CA LYS A 59 -15.16 -9.19 -2.07
C LYS A 59 -16.14 -8.02 -2.08
N PRO A 60 -17.23 -8.08 -2.86
CA PRO A 60 -18.23 -7.02 -2.94
C PRO A 60 -18.98 -6.76 -1.62
N ASP A 61 -18.93 -7.71 -0.67
CA ASP A 61 -19.64 -7.61 0.62
C ASP A 61 -18.77 -7.09 1.78
N VAL A 62 -17.44 -7.06 1.58
CA VAL A 62 -16.52 -6.57 2.60
C VAL A 62 -16.29 -5.10 2.32
N LYS A 63 -16.86 -4.20 3.13
CA LYS A 63 -16.49 -2.77 3.18
C LYS A 63 -15.01 -2.66 2.87
N SER A 64 -14.67 -2.02 1.76
CA SER A 64 -13.33 -2.02 1.14
C SER A 64 -12.27 -1.54 2.13
N SER A 65 -11.81 -2.44 2.99
CA SER A 65 -10.83 -2.13 4.02
C SER A 65 -9.51 -1.88 3.31
N LEU A 66 -9.08 -0.64 3.33
CA LEU A 66 -7.75 -0.26 2.90
C LEU A 66 -6.74 -0.84 3.89
N PHE A 67 -5.74 -1.53 3.39
CA PHE A 67 -4.64 -2.03 4.20
C PHE A 67 -3.32 -1.70 3.53
N ARG A 68 -2.25 -1.77 4.32
CA ARG A 68 -0.89 -1.53 3.87
C ARG A 68 -0.24 -2.85 3.54
N ILE A 69 0.52 -2.88 2.46
CA ILE A 69 1.27 -4.06 2.04
C ILE A 69 2.66 -3.66 1.57
N SER A 70 3.65 -4.48 1.92
CA SER A 70 5.02 -4.30 1.41
C SER A 70 5.10 -4.68 -0.07
N PRO A 71 5.92 -4.00 -0.88
CA PRO A 71 6.15 -4.35 -2.28
C PRO A 71 6.56 -5.81 -2.47
N SER A 72 7.32 -6.38 -1.52
CA SER A 72 7.75 -7.78 -1.51
C SER A 72 6.62 -8.81 -1.43
N LYS A 73 5.41 -8.39 -1.06
CA LYS A 73 4.20 -9.25 -1.01
C LYS A 73 3.35 -9.13 -2.28
N ILE A 74 3.75 -8.30 -3.23
CA ILE A 74 3.12 -8.16 -4.54
C ILE A 74 3.91 -9.03 -5.52
N LYS A 75 3.21 -9.78 -6.38
CA LYS A 75 3.89 -10.53 -7.44
C LYS A 75 4.55 -9.54 -8.40
N PRO A 76 5.83 -9.74 -8.76
CA PRO A 76 6.47 -8.92 -9.76
C PRO A 76 5.72 -9.04 -11.08
N LYS A 77 5.62 -7.92 -11.80
CA LYS A 77 5.10 -7.89 -13.17
C LYS A 77 6.10 -8.63 -14.08
N GLU A 78 5.71 -9.78 -14.62
CA GLU A 78 6.46 -10.46 -15.69
C GLU A 78 6.56 -9.58 -16.95
#